data_AF-G9EIY7-F1
#
_entry.id   AF-G9EIY7-F1
#
_cell.length_a   1.000
_cell.length_b   1.000
_cell.length_c   1.000
_cell.angle_alpha   90.00
_cell.angle_beta   90.00
_cell.angle_gamma   90.00
#
_symmetry.space_group_name_H-M   'P 1'
#
loop_
_entity.id
_entity.type
_entity.pdbx_description
1 polymer ?
#
loop_
_entity_poly.entity_id
_entity_poly.type
_entity_poly.pdbx_seq_one_letter_code
_entity_poly.pdbx_strand_id
1 'polypeptide(L)'
;MPGFGSNWVIMPEYGIGTVLFANNTYAVAEAINLKVINTLINKAHLKPRQLPPSAILQMRKEQLIKLLPNWQAAPASGLFAANFFLDSSENSLKKETQALFAKAGKILAIGALTPENQLRGYFIMKGENADLKISFALSPDNPALIQSYQIEEIAHDANEVYVA
;
A
#
# COMPACT_ATOMS: atom_id res chain seq x y z
N MET A 1 -8.08 45.08 -18.99
CA MET A 1 -7.86 44.86 -17.54
C MET A 1 -6.53 44.13 -17.38
N PRO A 2 -5.65 44.52 -16.44
CA PRO A 2 -4.38 43.82 -16.22
C PRO A 2 -4.67 42.38 -15.80
N GLY A 3 -3.92 41.41 -16.35
CA GLY A 3 -4.14 39.99 -16.11
C GLY A 3 -3.82 39.62 -14.65
N PHE A 4 -4.83 39.15 -13.92
CA PHE A 4 -4.64 38.54 -12.61
C PHE A 4 -4.16 37.10 -12.82
N GLY A 5 -3.01 36.76 -12.24
CA GLY A 5 -2.52 35.39 -12.17
C GLY A 5 -3.07 34.71 -10.93
N SER A 6 -3.39 33.42 -11.03
CA SER A 6 -3.67 32.57 -9.88
C SER A 6 -2.87 31.28 -9.95
N ASN A 7 -2.34 30.84 -8.83
CA ASN A 7 -1.70 29.53 -8.69
C ASN A 7 -2.39 28.75 -7.58
N TRP A 8 -2.69 27.48 -7.86
CA TRP A 8 -3.44 26.60 -6.97
C TRP A 8 -2.61 25.34 -6.75
N VAL A 9 -2.43 24.96 -5.50
CA VAL A 9 -1.82 23.68 -5.13
C VAL A 9 -2.79 22.98 -4.18
N ILE A 10 -3.31 21.83 -4.59
CA ILE A 10 -4.26 21.03 -3.81
C ILE A 10 -3.58 19.70 -3.48
N MET A 11 -3.57 19.31 -2.20
CA MET A 11 -3.05 18.04 -1.72
C MET A 11 -4.13 17.29 -0.94
N PRO A 12 -5.01 16.53 -1.63
CA PRO A 12 -6.12 15.81 -0.99
C PRO A 12 -5.66 14.83 0.09
N GLU A 13 -4.54 14.16 -0.14
CA GLU A 13 -3.86 13.27 0.81
C GLU A 13 -3.53 13.96 2.13
N TYR A 14 -3.20 15.25 2.13
CA TYR A 14 -2.97 16.01 3.37
C TYR A 14 -4.20 16.80 3.84
N GLY A 15 -5.30 16.76 3.09
CA GLY A 15 -6.54 17.49 3.38
C GLY A 15 -6.38 19.01 3.29
N ILE A 16 -5.37 19.51 2.56
CA ILE A 16 -5.05 20.94 2.47
C ILE A 16 -4.93 21.39 1.02
N GLY A 17 -5.15 22.68 0.79
CA GLY A 17 -4.89 23.33 -0.48
C GLY A 17 -4.60 24.82 -0.27
N THR A 18 -3.78 25.39 -1.14
CA THR A 18 -3.38 26.79 -1.09
C THR A 18 -3.62 27.45 -2.44
N VAL A 19 -4.24 28.62 -2.41
CA VAL A 19 -4.54 29.43 -3.60
C VAL A 19 -3.86 30.79 -3.44
N LEU A 20 -3.03 31.15 -4.41
CA LEU A 20 -2.33 32.42 -4.45
C LEU A 20 -2.84 33.24 -5.62
N PHE A 21 -3.20 34.50 -5.36
CA PHE A 21 -3.57 35.48 -6.38
C PHE A 21 -2.48 36.54 -6.52
N ALA A 22 -2.16 36.92 -7.76
CA ALA A 22 -1.18 37.94 -8.06
C ALA A 22 -1.67 38.90 -9.15
N ASN A 23 -1.30 40.17 -9.04
CA ASN A 23 -1.69 41.26 -9.95
C ASN A 23 -0.50 41.84 -10.73
N ASN A 24 0.69 41.23 -10.64
CA ASN A 24 1.88 41.65 -11.36
C ASN A 24 2.20 40.69 -12.51
N THR A 25 2.71 41.22 -13.63
CA THR A 25 3.17 40.43 -14.77
C THR A 25 4.35 39.55 -14.34
N TYR A 26 4.30 38.26 -14.69
CA TYR A 26 5.32 37.25 -14.32
C TYR A 26 5.53 37.02 -12.81
N ALA A 27 4.46 37.13 -12.01
CA ALA A 27 4.53 36.76 -10.60
C ALA A 27 4.99 35.30 -10.42
N VAL A 28 5.99 35.07 -9.57
CA VAL A 28 6.51 33.74 -9.18
C VAL A 28 5.57 33.00 -8.22
N ALA A 29 4.26 33.02 -8.52
CA ALA A 29 3.19 32.56 -7.65
C ALA A 29 3.36 31.09 -7.26
N GLU A 30 3.81 30.24 -8.18
CA GLU A 30 4.05 28.81 -7.94
C GLU A 30 5.11 28.57 -6.84
N ALA A 31 6.28 29.20 -6.95
CA ALA A 31 7.37 29.02 -6.00
C ALA A 31 6.96 29.45 -4.58
N ILE A 32 6.19 30.53 -4.46
CA ILE A 32 5.65 31.00 -3.18
C ILE A 32 4.63 29.99 -2.64
N ASN A 33 3.69 29.53 -3.48
CA ASN A 33 2.63 28.62 -3.06
C ASN A 33 3.19 27.26 -2.60
N LEU A 34 4.19 26.72 -3.32
CA LEU A 34 4.91 25.50 -2.92
C LEU A 34 5.68 25.67 -1.60
N LYS A 35 6.28 26.85 -1.35
CA LYS A 35 6.95 27.12 -0.07
C LYS A 35 5.96 27.16 1.09
N VAL A 36 4.80 27.77 0.90
CA VAL A 36 3.73 27.81 1.91
C VAL A 36 3.27 26.40 2.24
N ILE A 37 2.94 25.58 1.22
CA ILE A 37 2.38 24.26 1.46
C ILE A 37 3.39 23.31 2.13
N ASN A 38 4.67 23.35 1.73
CA ASN A 38 5.73 22.59 2.38
C ASN A 38 5.93 23.04 3.84
N THR A 39 5.82 24.34 4.12
CA THR A 39 5.89 24.85 5.49
C THR A 39 4.74 24.34 6.34
N LEU A 40 3.52 24.31 5.79
CA LEU A 40 2.34 23.79 6.50
C LEU A 40 2.51 22.30 6.83
N ILE A 41 2.90 21.47 5.84
CA ILE A 41 3.11 20.03 6.03
C ILE A 41 4.17 19.77 7.11
N ASN A 42 5.33 20.45 7.01
CA ASN A 42 6.45 20.20 7.91
C ASN A 42 6.19 20.73 9.33
N LYS A 43 5.63 21.94 9.47
CA LYS A 43 5.42 22.55 10.80
C LYS A 43 4.24 21.97 11.57
N ALA A 44 3.16 21.61 10.87
CA ALA A 44 2.00 20.97 11.50
C ALA A 44 2.16 19.45 11.58
N HIS A 45 3.30 18.90 11.13
CA HIS A 45 3.57 17.46 11.07
C HIS A 45 2.41 16.68 10.43
N LEU A 46 1.84 17.23 9.35
CA LEU A 46 0.72 16.62 8.67
C LEU A 46 1.16 15.27 8.11
N LYS A 47 0.30 14.26 8.29
CA LYS A 47 0.49 12.94 7.72
C LYS A 47 -0.50 12.74 6.58
N PRO A 48 -0.14 11.98 5.54
CA PRO A 48 -1.10 11.54 4.55
C PRO A 48 -2.28 10.83 5.23
N ARG A 49 -3.49 11.12 4.74
CA ARG A 49 -4.72 10.49 5.17
C ARG A 49 -4.63 8.99 4.92
N GLN A 50 -4.93 8.21 5.96
CA GLN A 50 -5.15 6.77 5.82
C GLN A 50 -6.64 6.52 5.60
N LEU A 51 -6.99 5.86 4.50
CA LEU A 51 -8.34 5.37 4.26
C LEU A 51 -8.47 3.95 4.85
N PRO A 52 -9.65 3.52 5.32
CA PRO A 52 -9.85 2.12 5.66
C PRO A 52 -9.65 1.23 4.41
N PRO A 53 -9.24 -0.04 4.57
CA PRO A 53 -9.13 -0.96 3.45
C PRO A 53 -10.48 -1.12 2.75
N SER A 54 -10.45 -1.25 1.42
CA SER A 54 -11.67 -1.58 0.68
C SER A 54 -12.12 -3.01 0.99
N ALA A 55 -13.43 -3.26 0.91
CA ALA A 55 -13.99 -4.60 1.14
C ALA A 55 -13.36 -5.65 0.21
N ILE A 56 -13.09 -5.28 -1.05
CA ILE A 56 -12.45 -6.18 -2.01
C ILE A 56 -10.99 -6.49 -1.64
N LEU A 57 -10.23 -5.50 -1.14
CA LEU A 57 -8.85 -5.71 -0.70
C LEU A 57 -8.78 -6.65 0.51
N GLN A 58 -9.71 -6.48 1.46
CA GLN A 58 -9.85 -7.38 2.61
C GLN A 58 -10.22 -8.81 2.18
N MET A 59 -11.19 -8.95 1.27
CA MET A 59 -11.59 -10.25 0.73
C MET A 59 -10.42 -10.97 0.03
N ARG A 60 -9.64 -10.25 -0.78
CA ARG A 60 -8.47 -10.81 -1.49
C ARG A 60 -7.34 -11.19 -0.54
N LYS A 61 -7.12 -10.45 0.54
CA LYS A 61 -6.20 -10.87 1.62
C LYS A 61 -6.62 -12.22 2.20
N GLU A 62 -7.88 -12.40 2.57
CA GLU A 62 -8.36 -13.66 3.17
C GLU A 62 -8.23 -14.84 2.23
N GLN A 63 -8.47 -14.62 0.93
CA GLN A 63 -8.28 -15.65 -0.11
C GLN A 63 -6.80 -15.98 -0.33
N LEU A 64 -5.94 -14.96 -0.37
CA LEU A 64 -4.49 -15.12 -0.53
C LEU A 64 -3.89 -15.91 0.64
N ILE A 65 -4.29 -15.63 1.88
CA ILE A 65 -3.80 -16.36 3.07
C ILE A 65 -4.03 -17.87 2.95
N LYS A 66 -5.16 -18.31 2.38
CA LYS A 66 -5.48 -19.73 2.20
C LYS A 66 -4.57 -20.44 1.20
N LEU A 67 -3.92 -19.70 0.30
CA LEU A 67 -2.99 -20.25 -0.67
C LEU A 67 -1.58 -20.38 -0.09
N LEU A 68 -1.21 -19.58 0.91
CA LEU A 68 0.14 -19.57 1.46
C LEU A 68 0.39 -20.71 2.45
N PRO A 69 1.62 -21.25 2.51
CA PRO A 69 2.77 -21.00 1.61
C PRO A 69 2.78 -21.91 0.37
N ASN A 70 1.75 -22.71 0.14
CA ASN A 70 1.82 -23.85 -0.79
C ASN A 70 1.41 -23.53 -2.22
N TRP A 71 0.69 -22.43 -2.45
CA TRP A 71 0.15 -21.98 -3.73
C TRP A 71 -0.70 -23.01 -4.48
N GLN A 72 -1.27 -23.97 -3.76
CA GLN A 72 -1.95 -25.12 -4.35
C GLN A 72 -3.14 -24.67 -5.22
N ALA A 73 -3.09 -25.05 -6.51
CA ALA A 73 -4.10 -24.70 -7.51
C ALA A 73 -4.34 -23.19 -7.68
N ALA A 74 -3.34 -22.35 -7.34
CA ALA A 74 -3.45 -20.90 -7.44
C ALA A 74 -3.75 -20.41 -8.87
N PRO A 75 -3.15 -20.96 -9.96
CA PRO A 75 -3.50 -20.56 -11.32
C PRO A 75 -4.94 -20.84 -11.72
N ALA A 76 -5.55 -21.91 -11.18
CA ALA A 76 -6.92 -22.29 -11.48
C ALA A 76 -7.96 -21.60 -10.56
N SER A 77 -7.52 -20.82 -9.57
CA SER A 77 -8.39 -20.23 -8.55
C SER A 77 -9.27 -19.07 -9.04
N GLY A 78 -8.94 -18.47 -10.18
CA GLY A 78 -9.60 -17.25 -10.67
C GLY A 78 -9.34 -16.00 -9.82
N LEU A 79 -8.34 -16.03 -8.93
CA LEU A 79 -8.01 -14.92 -8.02
C LEU A 79 -6.98 -13.94 -8.59
N PHE A 80 -6.24 -14.35 -9.63
CA PHE A 80 -5.09 -13.62 -10.15
C PHE A 80 -5.36 -13.04 -11.53
N ALA A 81 -4.75 -11.89 -11.82
CA ALA A 81 -4.81 -11.27 -13.14
C ALA A 81 -4.09 -12.14 -14.18
N ALA A 82 -4.51 -12.02 -15.46
CA ALA A 82 -4.01 -12.86 -16.55
C ALA A 82 -2.47 -12.89 -16.67
N ASN A 83 -1.80 -11.78 -16.37
CA ASN A 83 -0.35 -11.66 -16.51
C ASN A 83 0.43 -12.15 -15.28
N PHE A 84 -0.23 -12.38 -14.14
CA PHE A 84 0.45 -12.66 -12.87
C PHE A 84 1.38 -13.87 -12.95
N PHE A 85 0.88 -14.99 -13.48
CA PHE A 85 1.68 -16.22 -13.59
C PHE A 85 2.63 -16.25 -14.78
N LEU A 86 2.56 -15.26 -15.68
CA LEU A 86 3.58 -15.04 -16.71
C LEU A 86 4.85 -14.44 -16.09
N ASP A 87 4.68 -13.56 -15.09
CA ASP A 87 5.78 -12.91 -14.38
C ASP A 87 6.28 -13.73 -13.17
N SER A 88 5.39 -14.48 -12.53
CA SER A 88 5.67 -15.23 -11.28
C SER A 88 5.10 -16.64 -11.34
N SER A 89 5.92 -17.63 -11.70
CA SER A 89 5.45 -19.03 -11.77
C SER A 89 5.04 -19.57 -10.40
N GLU A 90 4.03 -20.47 -10.36
CA GLU A 90 3.56 -21.13 -9.14
C GLU A 90 4.71 -21.81 -8.37
N ASN A 91 5.62 -22.46 -9.09
CA ASN A 91 6.78 -23.14 -8.50
C ASN A 91 7.76 -22.15 -7.84
N SER A 92 8.02 -21.01 -8.48
CA SER A 92 8.88 -19.96 -7.93
C SER A 92 8.28 -19.38 -6.66
N LEU A 93 7.00 -19.01 -6.70
CA LEU A 93 6.27 -18.45 -5.57
C LEU A 93 6.24 -19.42 -4.39
N LYS A 94 5.92 -20.69 -4.64
CA LYS A 94 5.93 -21.74 -3.64
C LYS A 94 7.30 -21.91 -3.00
N LYS A 95 8.37 -21.98 -3.81
CA LYS A 95 9.74 -22.12 -3.29
C LYS A 95 10.13 -20.95 -2.39
N GLU A 96 9.85 -19.72 -2.84
CA GLU A 96 10.17 -18.50 -2.10
C GLU A 96 9.38 -18.41 -0.78
N THR A 97 8.05 -18.57 -0.85
CA THR A 97 7.21 -18.49 0.35
C THR A 97 7.50 -19.62 1.32
N GLN A 98 7.74 -20.85 0.88
CA GLN A 98 8.12 -21.94 1.78
C GLN A 98 9.46 -21.67 2.47
N ALA A 99 10.45 -21.13 1.76
CA ALA A 99 11.73 -20.76 2.36
C ALA A 99 11.57 -19.69 3.47
N LEU A 100 10.75 -18.66 3.21
CA LEU A 100 10.48 -17.59 4.18
C LEU A 100 9.64 -18.07 5.37
N PHE A 101 8.63 -18.92 5.14
CA PHE A 101 7.84 -19.51 6.21
C PHE A 101 8.67 -20.45 7.09
N ALA A 102 9.61 -21.21 6.50
CA ALA A 102 10.53 -22.04 7.27
C ALA A 102 11.43 -21.21 8.19
N LYS A 103 11.88 -20.04 7.74
CA LYS A 103 12.63 -19.10 8.59
C LYS A 103 11.76 -18.47 9.68
N ALA A 104 10.55 -18.05 9.33
CA ALA A 104 9.62 -17.43 10.28
C ALA A 104 9.19 -18.38 11.41
N GLY A 105 9.20 -19.70 11.16
CA GLY A 105 8.71 -20.69 12.10
C GLY A 105 7.18 -20.75 12.10
N LYS A 106 6.58 -21.11 13.23
CA LYS A 106 5.11 -21.14 13.32
C LYS A 106 4.56 -19.71 13.22
N ILE A 107 3.54 -19.51 12.40
CA ILE A 107 2.82 -18.23 12.36
C ILE A 107 1.90 -18.14 13.59
N LEU A 108 2.16 -17.15 14.43
CA LEU A 108 1.45 -16.89 15.68
C LEU A 108 0.21 -16.02 15.46
N ALA A 109 0.31 -15.02 14.57
CA ALA A 109 -0.78 -14.10 14.28
C ALA A 109 -0.70 -13.56 12.85
N ILE A 110 -1.86 -13.15 12.32
CA ILE A 110 -1.96 -12.42 11.06
C ILE A 110 -2.52 -11.03 11.38
N GLY A 111 -1.70 -10.01 11.18
CA GLY A 111 -2.06 -8.62 11.47
C GLY A 111 -3.16 -8.09 10.56
N ALA A 112 -3.69 -6.91 10.90
CA ALA A 112 -4.66 -6.19 10.08
C ALA A 112 -4.07 -5.80 8.70
N LEU A 113 -4.95 -5.52 7.74
CA LEU A 113 -4.55 -5.02 6.43
C LEU A 113 -4.26 -3.52 6.54
N THR A 114 -3.05 -3.11 6.21
CA THR A 114 -2.67 -1.70 6.08
C THR A 114 -2.81 -1.30 4.61
N PRO A 115 -3.79 -0.45 4.26
CA PRO A 115 -3.99 -0.02 2.89
C PRO A 115 -3.03 1.12 2.54
N GLU A 116 -2.40 1.01 1.37
CA GLU A 116 -1.68 2.13 0.75
C GLU A 116 -2.67 2.97 -0.09
N ASN A 117 -3.64 2.30 -0.71
CA ASN A 117 -4.80 2.90 -1.36
C ASN A 117 -5.95 1.88 -1.40
N GLN A 118 -7.00 2.14 -2.19
CA GLN A 118 -8.18 1.27 -2.26
C GLN A 118 -7.93 -0.10 -2.92
N LEU A 119 -6.83 -0.27 -3.67
CA LEU A 119 -6.49 -1.49 -4.42
C LEU A 119 -5.10 -2.04 -4.05
N ARG A 120 -4.39 -1.44 -3.11
CA ARG A 120 -3.05 -1.86 -2.71
C ARG A 120 -2.89 -1.76 -1.20
N GLY A 121 -2.22 -2.75 -0.64
CA GLY A 121 -1.86 -2.73 0.76
C GLY A 121 -0.94 -3.89 1.12
N TYR A 122 -0.65 -3.98 2.40
CA TYR A 122 0.16 -5.04 2.96
C TYR A 122 -0.39 -5.47 4.31
N PHE A 123 0.01 -6.66 4.75
CA PHE A 123 -0.23 -7.13 6.11
C PHE A 123 0.99 -7.90 6.59
N ILE A 124 1.11 -8.05 7.91
CA ILE A 124 2.24 -8.71 8.54
C ILE A 124 1.76 -10.02 9.14
N MET A 125 2.43 -11.12 8.81
CA MET A 125 2.30 -12.38 9.53
C MET A 125 3.41 -12.45 10.58
N LYS A 126 3.03 -12.58 11.85
CA LYS A 126 3.95 -12.68 12.98
C LYS A 126 4.38 -14.14 13.14
N GLY A 127 5.65 -14.43 12.92
CA GLY A 127 6.24 -15.76 13.14
C GLY A 127 6.87 -15.89 14.53
N GLU A 128 7.37 -17.07 14.87
CA GLU A 128 8.13 -17.31 16.10
C GLU A 128 9.54 -16.72 16.04
N ASN A 129 10.17 -16.71 14.86
CA ASN A 129 11.57 -16.30 14.69
C ASN A 129 11.73 -15.07 13.78
N ALA A 130 10.79 -14.87 12.85
CA ALA A 130 10.79 -13.75 11.92
C ALA A 130 9.36 -13.34 11.55
N ASP A 131 9.18 -12.07 11.25
CA ASP A 131 7.92 -11.54 10.73
C ASP A 131 7.97 -11.49 9.21
N LEU A 132 6.84 -11.77 8.57
CA LEU A 132 6.71 -11.74 7.11
C LEU A 132 5.77 -10.62 6.70
N LYS A 133 6.28 -9.66 5.93
CA LYS A 133 5.46 -8.63 5.29
C LYS A 133 4.98 -9.16 3.94
N ILE A 134 3.67 -9.19 3.76
CA ILE A 134 3.04 -9.58 2.49
C ILE A 134 2.39 -8.34 1.90
N SER A 135 2.86 -7.93 0.73
CA SER A 135 2.34 -6.79 -0.03
C SER A 135 1.66 -7.29 -1.30
N PHE A 136 0.50 -6.73 -1.64
CA PHE A 136 -0.20 -7.09 -2.87
C PHE A 136 -0.98 -5.90 -3.44
N ALA A 137 -1.16 -5.92 -4.76
CA ALA A 137 -1.97 -4.95 -5.48
C ALA A 137 -3.02 -5.66 -6.34
N LEU A 138 -4.18 -5.02 -6.47
CA LEU A 138 -5.29 -5.50 -7.27
C LEU A 138 -5.36 -4.76 -8.60
N SER A 139 -5.81 -5.48 -9.63
CA SER A 139 -6.15 -4.93 -10.93
C SER A 139 -7.40 -4.04 -10.85
N PRO A 140 -7.59 -3.10 -11.79
CA PRO A 140 -8.80 -2.28 -11.87
C PRO A 140 -10.03 -3.03 -12.42
N ASP A 141 -9.95 -4.34 -12.63
CA ASP A 141 -11.04 -5.16 -13.16
C ASP A 141 -12.22 -5.28 -12.19
N ASN A 142 -13.37 -5.74 -12.68
CA ASN A 142 -14.54 -6.04 -11.86
C ASN A 142 -15.00 -7.51 -12.06
N PRO A 143 -14.80 -8.41 -11.07
CA PRO A 143 -14.19 -8.15 -9.77
C PRO A 143 -12.66 -8.00 -9.85
N ALA A 144 -12.08 -7.15 -8.98
CA ALA A 144 -10.65 -6.88 -8.96
C ALA A 144 -9.83 -8.15 -8.64
N LEU A 145 -8.74 -8.39 -9.37
CA LEU A 145 -7.90 -9.59 -9.26
C LEU A 145 -6.52 -9.25 -8.69
N ILE A 146 -5.82 -10.21 -8.10
CA ILE A 146 -4.45 -10.01 -7.62
C ILE A 146 -3.53 -9.82 -8.82
N GLN A 147 -2.99 -8.61 -8.96
CA GLN A 147 -2.11 -8.22 -10.07
C GLN A 147 -0.63 -8.36 -9.70
N SER A 148 -0.28 -8.12 -8.43
CA SER A 148 1.08 -8.31 -7.93
C SER A 148 1.08 -8.80 -6.50
N TYR A 149 2.16 -9.51 -6.16
CA TYR A 149 2.40 -10.10 -4.85
C TYR A 149 3.90 -9.99 -4.54
N GLN A 150 4.22 -9.69 -3.30
CA GLN A 150 5.58 -9.70 -2.78
C GLN A 150 5.57 -10.14 -1.32
N ILE A 151 6.58 -10.91 -0.92
CA ILE A 151 6.79 -11.32 0.46
C ILE A 151 8.22 -11.03 0.88
N GLU A 152 8.39 -10.47 2.06
CA GLU A 152 9.69 -10.09 2.59
C GLU A 152 9.79 -10.49 4.06
N GLU A 153 10.97 -10.96 4.45
CA GLU A 153 11.35 -11.07 5.85
C GLU A 153 11.61 -9.67 6.40
N ILE A 154 10.96 -9.32 7.51
CA ILE A 154 11.19 -8.06 8.21
C ILE A 154 11.68 -8.33 9.63
N ALA A 155 12.31 -7.31 10.24
CA ALA A 155 12.82 -7.41 11.60
C ALA A 155 11.70 -7.85 12.56
N HIS A 156 11.97 -8.91 13.31
CA HIS A 156 11.03 -9.46 14.29
C HIS A 156 11.04 -8.56 15.53
N ASP A 157 9.98 -7.76 15.69
CA ASP A 157 9.84 -6.92 16.87
C ASP A 157 9.04 -7.69 17.94
N ALA A 158 9.77 -8.31 18.88
CA ALA A 158 9.21 -9.12 19.96
C ALA A 158 8.40 -8.31 21.00
N ASN A 159 8.27 -6.99 20.82
CA ASN A 159 7.70 -6.07 21.83
C ASN A 159 6.34 -5.44 21.47
N GLU A 160 5.73 -5.76 20.33
CA GLU A 160 4.41 -5.21 20.00
C GLU A 160 3.25 -6.08 20.57
N VAL A 161 3.03 -5.95 21.87
CA VAL A 161 1.73 -6.27 22.49
C VAL A 161 0.75 -5.17 22.10
N TYR A 162 0.00 -5.36 21.02
CA TYR A 162 -1.13 -4.49 20.71
C TYR A 162 -2.28 -4.83 21.66
N VAL A 163 -2.49 -3.96 22.65
CA VAL A 163 -3.70 -3.92 23.47
C VAL A 163 -4.89 -3.74 22.53
N ALA A 164 -5.87 -4.64 22.70
CA ALA A 164 -7.13 -4.71 21.95
C ALA A 164 -7.95 -3.42 21.99
#